data_AF-T1D2J8-F1
#
_entry.id   AF-T1D2J8-F1
#
_cell.length_a   1.000
_cell.length_b   1.000
_cell.length_c   1.000
_cell.angle_alpha   90.00
_cell.angle_beta   90.00
_cell.angle_gamma   90.00
#
_symmetry.space_group_name_H-M   'P 1'
#
loop_
_entity.id
_entity.type
_entity.pdbx_description
1 polymer ?
#
loop_
_entity_poly.entity_id
_entity_poly.type
_entity_poly.pdbx_seq_one_letter_code
_entity_poly.pdbx_strand_id
1 'polypeptide(L)'
;MIKAFLRKILPHKIWQKIATFKNLYITKFSTKSYAQEGEDLILSEIFASHTKGFYVDIGAHHPFRFSNTYLFYKKGWRGINVDAMPGSMKLFNTFRSRDINIECGIAKKLHKNTLGGGGNDIL
;
A
#
# COMPACT_ATOMS: atom_id res chain seq x y z
N MET A 1 -17.47 -8.29 -1.64
CA MET A 1 -18.55 -9.13 -2.19
C MET A 1 -19.92 -8.80 -1.59
N ILE A 2 -20.07 -8.67 -0.27
CA ILE A 2 -21.36 -8.35 0.40
C ILE A 2 -22.00 -7.02 -0.05
N LYS A 3 -21.22 -5.93 -0.15
CA LYS A 3 -21.73 -4.61 -0.58
C LYS A 3 -22.38 -4.64 -1.97
N ALA A 4 -21.77 -5.37 -2.91
CA ALA A 4 -22.26 -5.48 -4.28
C ALA A 4 -23.56 -6.30 -4.35
N PHE A 5 -23.66 -7.33 -3.52
CA PHE A 5 -24.87 -8.14 -3.36
C PHE A 5 -26.03 -7.34 -2.75
N LEU A 6 -25.79 -6.63 -1.64
CA LEU A 6 -26.82 -5.81 -0.98
C LEU A 6 -27.36 -4.69 -1.89
N ARG A 7 -26.50 -4.08 -2.71
CA ARG A 7 -26.90 -3.04 -3.67
C ARG A 7 -27.83 -3.57 -4.77
N LYS A 8 -27.80 -4.87 -5.07
CA LYS A 8 -28.71 -5.50 -6.05
C LYS A 8 -30.10 -5.78 -5.47
N ILE A 9 -30.19 -6.04 -4.15
CA ILE A 9 -31.44 -6.43 -3.47
C ILE A 9 -32.17 -5.21 -2.91
N LEU A 10 -31.44 -4.24 -2.37
CA LEU A 10 -32.05 -3.08 -1.73
C LEU A 10 -32.55 -2.05 -2.77
N PRO A 11 -33.80 -1.57 -2.65
CA PRO A 11 -34.29 -0.44 -3.44
C PRO A 11 -33.37 0.77 -3.36
N HIS A 12 -33.18 1.46 -4.49
CA HIS A 12 -32.25 2.59 -4.61
C HIS A 12 -32.43 3.65 -3.51
N LYS A 13 -33.68 4.00 -3.16
CA LYS A 13 -33.99 4.96 -2.09
C LYS A 13 -33.49 4.51 -0.71
N ILE A 14 -33.58 3.22 -0.40
CA ILE A 14 -33.11 2.66 0.88
C ILE A 14 -31.59 2.64 0.90
N TRP A 15 -30.96 2.21 -0.20
CA TRP A 15 -29.50 2.24 -0.33
C TRP A 15 -28.93 3.65 -0.16
N GLN A 16 -29.58 4.66 -0.77
CA GLN A 16 -29.22 6.06 -0.60
C GLN A 16 -29.34 6.50 0.86
N LYS A 17 -30.44 6.20 1.56
CA LYS A 17 -30.58 6.53 2.99
C LYS A 17 -29.46 5.90 3.83
N ILE A 18 -29.12 4.63 3.59
CA ILE A 18 -28.02 3.94 4.28
C ILE A 18 -26.66 4.60 3.97
N ALA A 19 -26.40 4.92 2.70
CA ALA A 19 -25.16 5.58 2.30
C ALA A 19 -25.05 6.98 2.91
N THR A 20 -26.13 7.76 2.91
CA THR A 20 -26.20 9.09 3.53
C THR A 20 -25.98 9.00 5.04
N PHE A 21 -26.64 8.06 5.72
CA PHE A 21 -26.43 7.83 7.16
C PHE A 21 -24.97 7.51 7.46
N LYS A 22 -24.39 6.56 6.73
CA LYS A 22 -22.97 6.22 6.88
C LYS A 22 -22.07 7.46 6.68
N ASN A 23 -22.35 8.23 5.63
CA ASN A 23 -21.57 9.42 5.31
C ASN A 23 -21.68 10.50 6.39
N LEU A 24 -22.86 10.69 6.99
CA LEU A 24 -23.12 11.72 7.99
C LEU A 24 -22.64 11.35 9.39
N TYR A 25 -22.81 10.09 9.80
CA TYR A 25 -22.60 9.69 11.19
C TYR A 25 -21.36 8.82 11.42
N ILE A 26 -20.85 8.15 10.38
CA ILE A 26 -19.71 7.23 10.52
C ILE A 26 -18.45 7.79 9.86
N THR A 27 -18.56 8.33 8.64
CA THR A 27 -17.38 8.77 7.88
C THR A 27 -17.21 10.27 7.76
N LYS A 28 -18.10 11.08 8.36
CA LYS A 28 -18.06 12.54 8.24
C LYS A 28 -16.77 13.15 8.80
N PHE A 29 -16.29 12.62 9.92
CA PHE A 29 -15.12 13.14 10.65
C PHE A 29 -14.00 12.11 10.74
N SER A 30 -13.79 11.31 9.69
CA SER A 30 -12.69 10.34 9.64
C SER A 30 -11.86 10.46 8.36
N THR A 31 -10.55 10.31 8.54
CA THR A 31 -9.58 10.25 7.46
C THR A 31 -9.01 8.83 7.41
N LYS A 32 -8.91 8.26 6.21
CA LYS A 32 -8.41 6.90 6.05
C LYS A 32 -6.88 6.89 6.02
N SER A 33 -6.28 6.20 6.97
CA SER A 33 -4.86 5.83 6.98
C SER A 33 -4.66 4.41 6.42
N TYR A 34 -3.48 4.17 5.87
CA TYR A 34 -2.97 2.85 5.46
C TYR A 34 -1.71 2.44 6.24
N ALA A 35 -1.13 3.39 6.98
CA ALA A 35 -0.03 3.19 7.90
C ALA A 35 -0.49 2.37 9.13
N GLN A 36 0.46 1.92 9.95
CA GLN A 36 0.12 1.13 11.13
C GLN A 36 -0.49 2.00 12.24
N GLU A 37 0.14 3.15 12.51
CA GLU A 37 -0.22 4.05 13.60
C GLU A 37 -0.59 5.45 13.10
N GLY A 38 -0.84 5.61 11.79
CA GLY A 38 -1.28 6.87 11.18
C GLY A 38 -0.16 7.77 10.65
N GLU A 39 1.06 7.25 10.50
CA GLU A 39 2.23 7.99 10.05
C GLU A 39 2.04 8.63 8.66
N ASP A 40 1.29 7.96 7.77
CA ASP A 40 0.95 8.50 6.45
C ASP A 40 0.13 9.80 6.52
N LEU A 41 -0.70 9.98 7.55
CA LEU A 41 -1.47 11.21 7.78
C LEU A 41 -0.60 12.33 8.33
N ILE A 42 0.32 12.01 9.24
CA ILE A 42 1.31 12.98 9.75
C ILE A 42 2.17 13.49 8.59
N LEU A 43 2.70 12.57 7.78
CA LEU A 43 3.47 12.94 6.59
C LEU A 43 2.61 13.72 5.59
N SER A 44 1.33 13.38 5.43
CA SER A 44 0.41 14.09 4.53
C SER A 44 0.24 15.55 4.93
N GLU A 45 0.27 15.86 6.23
CA GLU A 45 0.22 17.23 6.74
C GLU A 45 1.55 17.96 6.49
N ILE A 46 2.67 17.31 6.82
CA ILE A 46 4.01 17.87 6.58
C ILE A 46 4.21 18.23 5.10
N PHE A 47 3.71 17.39 4.19
CA PHE A 47 3.80 17.57 2.74
C PHE A 47 2.53 18.13 2.09
N ALA A 48 1.65 18.82 2.84
CA ALA A 48 0.35 19.28 2.33
C ALA A 48 0.44 20.17 1.07
N SER A 49 1.52 20.95 0.94
CA SER A 49 1.78 21.81 -0.23
C SER A 49 2.29 21.06 -1.47
N HIS A 50 2.62 19.77 -1.34
CA HIS A 50 3.24 18.97 -2.41
C HIS A 50 2.23 18.03 -3.05
N THR A 51 1.84 18.35 -4.29
CA THR A 51 0.88 17.54 -5.06
C THR A 51 1.52 16.31 -5.70
N LYS A 52 2.86 16.30 -5.86
CA LYS A 52 3.67 15.19 -6.37
C LYS A 52 4.97 15.11 -5.58
N GLY A 53 5.57 13.92 -5.57
CA GLY A 53 6.87 13.70 -4.96
C GLY A 53 7.34 12.27 -5.17
N PHE A 54 8.46 11.94 -4.50
CA PHE A 54 9.11 10.65 -4.60
C PHE A 54 9.43 10.10 -3.21
N TYR A 55 9.15 8.81 -2.97
CA TYR A 55 9.46 8.14 -1.70
C TYR A 55 10.37 6.94 -1.90
N VAL A 56 11.04 6.56 -0.82
CA VAL A 56 11.75 5.29 -0.69
C VAL A 56 11.22 4.61 0.56
N ASP A 57 10.60 3.44 0.38
CA ASP A 57 9.96 2.64 1.42
C ASP A 57 10.82 1.40 1.71
N ILE A 58 11.49 1.37 2.85
CA ILE A 58 12.39 0.26 3.24
C ILE A 58 11.67 -0.59 4.28
N GLY A 59 11.53 -1.89 4.00
CA GLY A 59 10.66 -2.78 4.78
C GLY A 59 9.19 -2.62 4.37
N ALA A 60 8.94 -2.47 3.07
CA ALA A 60 7.62 -2.11 2.56
C ALA A 60 6.56 -3.20 2.79
N HIS A 61 6.96 -4.47 2.93
CA HIS A 61 6.20 -5.68 3.27
C HIS A 61 4.93 -5.98 2.44
N HIS A 62 3.95 -5.07 2.38
CA HIS A 62 2.70 -5.22 1.64
C HIS A 62 2.26 -3.89 0.99
N PRO A 63 1.76 -3.88 -0.27
CA PRO A 63 1.49 -2.63 -1.01
C PRO A 63 0.41 -1.72 -0.41
N PHE A 64 -0.40 -2.24 0.52
CA PHE A 64 -1.55 -1.54 1.07
C PHE A 64 -1.64 -1.50 2.60
N ARG A 65 -1.08 -2.50 3.27
CA ARG A 65 -1.35 -2.76 4.70
C ARG A 65 -0.11 -2.33 5.44
N PHE A 66 -0.28 -1.48 6.44
CA PHE A 66 0.84 -0.88 7.19
C PHE A 66 1.80 -0.12 6.26
N SER A 67 1.28 0.46 5.18
CA SER A 67 2.08 1.18 4.19
C SER A 67 1.99 2.68 4.45
N ASN A 68 3.12 3.25 4.86
CA ASN A 68 3.27 4.70 5.04
C ASN A 68 3.21 5.45 3.69
N THR A 69 3.46 4.75 2.58
CA THR A 69 3.60 5.34 1.24
C THR A 69 2.36 5.18 0.36
N TYR A 70 1.44 4.27 0.68
CA TYR A 70 0.30 3.99 -0.19
C TYR A 70 -0.68 5.19 -0.31
N LEU A 71 -0.83 6.00 0.75
CA LEU A 71 -1.59 7.26 0.67
C LEU A 71 -1.01 8.20 -0.39
N PHE A 72 0.33 8.31 -0.46
CA PHE A 72 1.03 9.15 -1.41
C PHE A 72 0.98 8.57 -2.82
N TYR A 73 1.11 7.25 -2.97
CA TYR A 73 0.89 6.56 -4.24
C TYR A 73 -0.49 6.93 -4.81
N LYS A 74 -1.55 6.88 -3.99
CA LYS A 74 -2.89 7.30 -4.40
C LYS A 74 -2.99 8.77 -4.82
N LYS A 75 -2.18 9.65 -4.23
CA LYS A 75 -2.06 11.07 -4.62
C LYS A 75 -1.24 11.30 -5.89
N GLY A 76 -0.67 10.24 -6.49
CA GLY A 76 0.08 10.33 -7.74
C GLY A 76 1.61 10.34 -7.58
N TRP A 77 2.10 10.22 -6.34
CA TRP A 77 3.52 10.02 -6.09
C TRP A 77 3.98 8.65 -6.64
N ARG A 78 5.28 8.53 -6.84
CA ARG A 78 5.95 7.29 -7.25
C ARG A 78 7.14 7.06 -6.34
N GLY A 79 7.62 5.85 -6.24
CA GLY A 79 8.80 5.61 -5.42
C GLY A 79 9.46 4.27 -5.64
N ILE A 80 10.38 3.97 -4.75
CA ILE A 80 11.02 2.66 -4.64
C ILE A 80 10.48 1.97 -3.38
N ASN A 81 10.02 0.73 -3.52
CA ASN A 81 9.66 -0.12 -2.40
C ASN A 81 10.69 -1.25 -2.31
N VAL A 82 11.25 -1.48 -1.12
CA VAL A 82 12.25 -2.53 -0.88
C VAL A 82 11.80 -3.40 0.29
N ASP A 83 11.87 -4.71 0.11
CA ASP A 83 11.66 -5.67 1.19
C ASP A 83 12.44 -6.96 0.91
N ALA A 84 12.97 -7.60 1.95
CA ALA A 84 13.75 -8.84 1.82
C ALA A 84 12.88 -10.10 1.81
N MET A 85 11.59 -10.01 2.17
CA MET A 85 10.68 -11.14 2.23
C MET A 85 10.43 -11.70 0.82
N PRO A 86 10.73 -12.99 0.56
CA PRO A 86 10.49 -13.60 -0.74
C PRO A 86 9.01 -13.53 -1.16
N GLY A 87 8.77 -13.17 -2.42
CA GLY A 87 7.43 -12.97 -2.99
C GLY A 87 6.72 -11.68 -2.60
N SER A 88 7.27 -10.84 -1.72
CA SER A 88 6.65 -9.58 -1.29
C SER A 88 6.35 -8.65 -2.46
N MET A 89 7.23 -8.61 -3.49
CA MET A 89 7.09 -7.69 -4.62
C MET A 89 6.06 -8.12 -5.65
N LYS A 90 5.54 -9.36 -5.60
CA LYS A 90 4.51 -9.84 -6.55
C LYS A 90 3.26 -8.96 -6.54
N LEU A 91 2.76 -8.64 -5.34
CA LEU A 91 1.59 -7.77 -5.18
C LEU A 91 1.91 -6.32 -5.54
N PHE A 92 3.10 -5.83 -5.19
CA PHE A 92 3.53 -4.49 -5.59
C PHE A 92 3.56 -4.33 -7.11
N ASN A 93 4.10 -5.29 -7.85
CA ASN A 93 4.11 -5.23 -9.32
C ASN A 93 2.71 -5.21 -9.93
N THR A 94 1.74 -5.87 -9.28
CA THR A 94 0.34 -5.89 -9.72
C THR A 94 -0.38 -4.58 -9.43
N PHE A 95 -0.25 -4.05 -8.21
CA PHE A 95 -1.09 -2.95 -7.73
C PHE A 95 -0.39 -1.59 -7.66
N ARG A 96 0.93 -1.59 -7.63
CA ARG A 96 1.81 -0.43 -7.54
C ARG A 96 2.79 -0.37 -8.72
N SER A 97 2.27 -0.60 -9.92
CA SER A 97 3.06 -0.67 -11.16
C SER A 97 3.79 0.62 -11.57
N ARG A 98 3.48 1.76 -10.95
CA ARG A 98 4.24 3.02 -11.15
C ARG A 98 5.48 3.12 -10.26
N ASP A 99 5.60 2.25 -9.26
CA ASP A 99 6.74 2.17 -8.36
C ASP A 99 7.77 1.18 -8.89
N ILE A 100 9.02 1.37 -8.46
CA ILE A 100 10.10 0.39 -8.63
C ILE A 100 10.07 -0.52 -7.39
N ASN A 101 9.92 -1.82 -7.59
CA ASN A 101 9.69 -2.78 -6.50
C ASN A 101 10.83 -3.79 -6.46
N ILE A 102 11.58 -3.82 -5.35
CA ILE A 102 12.84 -4.57 -5.24
C ILE A 102 12.74 -5.55 -4.08
N GLU A 103 12.89 -6.83 -4.39
CA GLU A 103 12.88 -7.91 -3.41
C GLU A 103 14.32 -8.20 -2.96
N CYS A 104 14.84 -7.38 -2.05
CA CYS A 104 16.19 -7.54 -1.51
C CYS A 104 16.35 -6.96 -0.10
N GLY A 105 17.39 -7.41 0.60
CA GLY A 105 17.86 -6.76 1.82
C GLY A 105 18.76 -5.56 1.52
N ILE A 106 18.76 -4.57 2.42
CA ILE A 106 19.64 -3.39 2.35
C ILE A 106 20.84 -3.59 3.28
N ALA A 107 22.04 -3.33 2.77
CA ALA A 107 23.29 -3.42 3.54
C ALA A 107 24.27 -2.31 3.14
N LYS A 108 25.13 -1.90 4.09
CA LYS A 108 26.19 -0.90 3.84
C LYS A 108 27.25 -1.36 2.83
N LYS A 109 27.51 -2.66 2.77
CA LYS A 109 28.46 -3.28 1.84
C LYS A 109 27.84 -4.56 1.30
N LEU A 110 27.97 -4.78 -0.01
CA LEU A 110 27.60 -6.05 -0.62
C LEU A 110 28.53 -7.14 -0.06
N HIS A 111 27.96 -8.07 0.68
CA HIS A 111 28.62 -9.35 0.91
C HIS A 111 28.34 -10.22 -0.30
N LYS A 112 29.36 -10.46 -1.13
CA LYS A 112 29.31 -11.58 -2.06
C LYS A 112 29.31 -12.84 -1.19
N ASN A 113 28.16 -13.46 -1.03
CA ASN A 113 28.15 -14.86 -0.63
C ASN A 113 28.75 -15.62 -1.81
N THR A 114 29.96 -16.14 -1.61
CA THR A 114 30.49 -17.19 -2.46
C THR A 114 29.58 -18.38 -2.26
N LEU A 115 28.52 -18.50 -3.08
CA LEU A 115 27.83 -19.78 -3.26
C LEU A 115 28.82 -20.69 -4.00
N GLY A 116 29.76 -21.25 -3.24
CA GLY A 116 30.45 -22.47 -3.61
C GLY A 116 29.43 -23.60 -3.66
N GLY A 117 29.56 -24.46 -4.67
CA GLY A 117 28.55 -25.39 -5.12
C GLY A 117 27.99 -26.36 -4.09
N GLY A 118 26.77 -26.84 -4.38
CA GLY A 118 26.20 -28.01 -3.74
C GLY A 118 24.68 -28.12 -3.90
N GLY A 119 24.23 -28.70 -5.02
CA GLY A 119 23.03 -29.56 -5.01
C GLY A 119 21.74 -29.01 -5.62
N ASN A 120 21.54 -29.42 -6.88
CA ASN A 120 20.32 -29.90 -7.53
C ASN A 120 19.11 -28.98 -7.74
N ASP A 121 18.87 -28.75 -9.04
CA ASP A 121 17.56 -28.63 -9.69
C ASP A 121 16.50 -29.51 -9.03
N ILE A 122 15.37 -28.92 -8.61
CA ILE A 122 14.04 -29.52 -8.74
C ILE A 122 12.97 -28.41 -8.78
N LEU A 123 12.38 -28.22 -9.98
CA LEU A 123 11.07 -27.64 -10.35
C LEU A 123 10.64 -26.26 -9.81
#